data_AF-V9XMG2-F1
#
_entry.id   AF-V9XMG2-F1
#
_cell.length_a   1.000
_cell.length_b   1.000
_cell.length_c   1.000
_cell.angle_alpha   90.00
_cell.angle_beta   90.00
_cell.angle_gamma   90.00
#
_symmetry.space_group_name_H-M   'P 1'
#
loop_
_entity.id
_entity.type
_entity.pdbx_description
1 polymer ?
#
loop_
_entity_poly.entity_id
_entity_poly.type
_entity_poly.pdbx_seq_one_letter_code
_entity_poly.pdbx_strand_id
1 'polypeptide(L)' 'MGKVKASKIAGLKPKKKCCRKKTRCLKCPVVVMRMKKVENDGLSKKELRKYLDKARAA' A
#
# COMPACT_ATOMS: atom_id res chain seq x y z
N MET A 1 11.21 3.87 10.21
CA MET A 1 9.99 3.28 9.58
C MET A 1 9.65 1.96 10.28
N GLY A 2 8.94 2.03 11.41
CA GLY A 2 8.64 0.86 12.25
C GLY A 2 7.72 -0.13 11.54
N LYS A 3 8.26 -1.31 11.19
CA LYS A 3 7.61 -2.61 10.88
C LYS A 3 6.14 -2.58 10.40
N VAL A 4 5.74 -1.71 9.47
CA VAL A 4 4.48 -1.89 8.75
C VAL A 4 4.69 -3.04 7.78
N LYS A 5 4.17 -4.22 8.13
CA LYS A 5 4.14 -5.35 7.21
C LYS A 5 3.26 -4.94 6.03
N ALA A 6 3.81 -4.92 4.82
CA ALA A 6 3.07 -4.51 3.63
C ALA A 6 1.79 -5.34 3.43
N SER A 7 1.80 -6.62 3.82
CA SER A 7 0.61 -7.49 3.89
C SER A 7 -0.52 -6.91 4.77
N LYS A 8 -0.19 -6.21 5.86
CA LYS A 8 -1.22 -5.58 6.71
C LYS A 8 -1.92 -4.41 6.00
N ILE A 9 -1.31 -3.81 4.97
CA ILE A 9 -1.86 -2.63 4.29
C ILE A 9 -3.04 -3.00 3.38
N ALA A 10 -2.98 -4.15 2.73
CA ALA A 10 -4.07 -4.67 1.94
C ALA A 10 -5.32 -4.97 2.80
N GLY A 11 -5.13 -5.40 4.04
CA GLY A 11 -6.19 -5.55 5.04
C GLY A 11 -6.70 -4.26 5.70
N LEU A 12 -6.09 -3.09 5.44
CA LEU A 12 -6.56 -1.83 6.04
C LEU A 12 -7.82 -1.32 5.34
N LYS A 13 -8.75 -0.78 6.13
CA LYS A 13 -9.88 -0.04 5.59
C LYS A 13 -9.37 1.22 4.88
N PRO A 14 -9.63 1.39 3.57
CA PRO A 14 -9.21 2.57 2.84
C PRO A 14 -9.95 3.81 3.35
N LYS A 15 -9.30 4.97 3.24
CA LYS A 15 -9.96 6.26 3.49
C LYS A 15 -11.04 6.53 2.43
N LYS A 16 -12.07 7.27 2.82
CA LYS A 16 -13.18 7.70 1.92
C LYS A 16 -12.69 8.52 0.72
N LYS A 17 -11.63 9.33 0.89
CA LYS A 17 -11.02 10.13 -0.18
C LYS A 17 -9.50 9.95 -0.22
N CYS A 18 -8.92 10.08 -1.41
CA CYS A 18 -7.47 10.14 -1.61
C CYS A 18 -6.91 11.39 -0.93
N CYS A 19 -5.77 11.25 -0.24
CA CYS A 19 -5.16 12.38 0.47
C CYS A 19 -4.48 13.41 -0.43
N ARG A 20 -4.27 13.12 -1.73
CA ARG A 20 -3.63 13.97 -2.75
C ARG A 20 -2.26 14.58 -2.34
N LYS A 21 -1.64 14.07 -1.29
CA LYS A 21 -0.29 14.45 -0.84
C LYS A 21 0.75 13.97 -1.86
N LYS A 22 1.87 14.70 -1.96
CA LYS A 22 3.07 14.30 -2.76
C LYS A 22 3.51 12.87 -2.47
N THR A 23 3.43 12.45 -1.20
CA THR A 23 3.56 11.04 -0.81
C THR A 23 2.22 10.54 -0.26
N ARG A 24 1.62 9.55 -0.93
CA ARG A 24 0.34 8.99 -0.50
C ARG A 24 0.47 8.28 0.85
N CYS A 25 -0.57 8.38 1.67
CA CYS A 25 -0.66 7.70 2.95
C CYS A 25 -0.97 6.21 2.80
N LEU A 26 -0.66 5.41 3.82
CA LEU A 26 -0.85 3.94 3.80
C LEU A 26 -2.32 3.53 3.64
N LYS A 27 -3.25 4.32 4.19
CA LYS A 27 -4.70 4.10 4.06
C LYS A 27 -5.30 4.76 2.81
N CYS A 28 -4.47 5.26 1.89
CA CYS A 28 -4.98 5.85 0.66
C CYS A 28 -5.73 4.78 -0.15
N PRO A 29 -6.96 5.05 -0.65
CA PRO A 29 -7.70 4.06 -1.42
C PRO A 29 -6.88 3.49 -2.59
N VAL A 30 -6.10 4.32 -3.28
CA VAL A 30 -5.20 3.89 -4.36
C VAL A 30 -4.12 2.92 -3.86
N VAL A 31 -3.51 3.21 -2.71
CA VAL A 31 -2.43 2.38 -2.14
C VAL A 31 -2.98 1.05 -1.65
N VAL A 32 -4.13 1.06 -0.96
CA VAL A 32 -4.77 -0.16 -0.44
C VAL A 32 -5.25 -1.06 -1.59
N MET A 33 -5.89 -0.50 -2.63
CA MET A 33 -6.34 -1.29 -3.78
C MET A 33 -5.16 -1.91 -4.54
N ARG A 34 -4.07 -1.15 -4.76
CA ARG A 34 -2.85 -1.66 -5.38
C ARG A 34 -2.20 -2.76 -4.54
N MET A 35 -2.14 -2.57 -3.22
CA MET A 35 -1.62 -3.59 -2.29
C MET A 35 -2.45 -4.87 -2.30
N LYS A 36 -3.78 -4.78 -2.35
CA LYS A 36 -4.65 -5.95 -2.44
C LYS A 36 -4.39 -6.78 -3.69
N LYS A 37 -4.18 -6.13 -4.83
CA LYS A 37 -3.85 -6.82 -6.09
C LYS A 37 -2.54 -7.60 -5.95
N VAL A 38 -1.50 -6.92 -5.47
CA VAL A 38 -0.14 -7.46 -5.30
C VAL A 38 -0.07 -8.55 -4.23
N GLU A 39 -0.90 -8.46 -3.18
CA GLU A 39 -1.05 -9.52 -2.19
C GLU A 39 -1.71 -10.76 -2.78
N ASN A 40 -2.75 -10.59 -3.62
CA ASN A 40 -3.39 -11.68 -4.35
C ASN A 40 -2.46 -12.34 -5.37
N ASP A 41 -1.53 -11.57 -5.95
CA ASP A 41 -0.50 -12.09 -6.86
C ASP A 41 0.60 -12.91 -6.13
N GLY A 42 0.54 -13.06 -4.80
CA GLY A 42 1.43 -13.95 -4.04
C GLY A 42 2.87 -13.44 -3.88
N LEU A 43 3.10 -12.13 -4.05
CA LEU A 43 4.44 -11.54 -4.09
C LEU A 43 5.21 -11.68 -2.76
N SER A 44 6.53 -11.80 -2.87
CA SER A 44 7.40 -11.96 -1.72
C SER A 44 7.41 -10.70 -0.83
N LYS A 45 7.75 -10.86 0.45
CA LYS A 45 7.82 -9.74 1.43
C LYS A 45 8.75 -8.60 1.00
N LYS A 46 9.81 -8.89 0.21
CA LYS A 46 10.74 -7.88 -0.31
C LYS A 46 10.09 -7.07 -1.43
N GLU A 47 9.37 -7.73 -2.33
CA GLU A 47 8.69 -7.09 -3.44
C GLU A 47 7.50 -6.26 -2.99
N LEU A 48 6.73 -6.73 -2.01
CA LEU A 48 5.65 -5.98 -1.39
C LEU A 48 6.12 -4.63 -0.83
N ARG A 49 7.33 -4.56 -0.24
CA ARG A 49 7.91 -3.29 0.24
C ARG A 49 8.24 -2.35 -0.93
N LYS A 50 8.94 -2.85 -1.96
CA LYS A 50 9.25 -2.08 -3.17
C LYS A 50 7.98 -1.55 -3.84
N TYR A 51 6.94 -2.37 -3.90
CA TYR A 51 5.66 -1.98 -4.47
C TYR A 51 4.94 -0.93 -3.62
N LEU A 52 5.09 -0.98 -2.29
CA LEU A 52 4.51 0.02 -1.39
C LEU A 52 5.11 1.39 -1.63
N ASP A 53 6.43 1.45 -1.76
CA ASP A 53 7.11 2.71 -2.00
C ASP A 53 6.69 3.29 -3.36
N LYS A 54 6.60 2.44 -4.40
CA LYS A 54 6.05 2.83 -5.71
C LYS A 54 4.59 3.30 -5.64
N ALA A 55 3.73 2.59 -4.91
CA ALA A 55 2.32 2.95 -4.77
C ALA A 55 2.14 4.29 -4.03
N ARG A 56 3.05 4.62 -3.11
CA ARG A 56 3.04 5.85 -2.33
C ARG A 56 3.62 7.06 -3.07
N ALA A 57 4.60 6.83 -3.95
CA ALA A 57 5.23 7.88 -4.75
C ALA A 57 4.43 8.26 -6.02
N ALA A 58 3.49 7.41 -6.42
CA ALA A 58 2.63 7.62 -7.58
C ALA A 58 1.53 8.67 -7.35
#